data_AF-A0A4S8RM58-F1
#
_entry.id   AF-A0A4S8RM58-F1
#
_cell.length_a   1.000
_cell.length_b   1.000
_cell.length_c   1.000
_cell.angle_alpha   90.00
_cell.angle_beta   90.00
_cell.angle_gamma   90.00
#
_symmetry.space_group_name_H-M   'P 1'
#
loop_
_entity.id
_entity.type
_entity.pdbx_description
1 polymer ?
#
loop_
_entity_poly.entity_id
_entity_poly.type
_entity_poly.pdbx_seq_one_letter_code
_entity_poly.pdbx_strand_id
1 'polypeptide(L)'
;MKGLKLILATMAFFGLTMAANAQRTVVRTYPAYGTVVTTISRPRLVVHKKKSFYYADGIWYKAKGKKYVVCAAPKGVKISVLPRSSKVVYVNGRRLYKYRGVFYKRAGRHYVVVTV
;
A
#
# COMPACT_ATOMS: atom_id res chain seq x y z
N MET A 1 46.32 36.35 -4.95
CA MET A 1 46.16 34.96 -4.47
C MET A 1 45.17 34.76 -3.31
N LYS A 2 44.73 35.80 -2.58
CA LYS A 2 43.82 35.64 -1.42
C LYS A 2 42.36 35.35 -1.81
N GLY A 3 41.86 35.92 -2.90
CA GLY A 3 40.48 35.72 -3.37
C GLY A 3 40.16 34.31 -3.90
N LEU A 4 41.13 33.65 -4.57
CA LEU A 4 40.93 32.29 -5.11
C LEU A 4 40.75 31.25 -3.99
N LYS A 5 41.47 31.41 -2.87
CA LYS A 5 41.31 30.54 -1.69
C LYS A 5 39.92 30.70 -1.05
N LEU A 6 39.37 31.92 -1.07
CA LEU A 6 38.03 32.21 -0.53
C LEU A 6 36.93 31.56 -1.39
N ILE A 7 37.06 31.63 -2.72
CA ILE A 7 36.11 31.01 -3.66
C ILE A 7 36.15 29.48 -3.58
N LEU A 8 37.35 28.88 -3.44
CA LEU A 8 37.48 27.43 -3.23
C LEU A 8 36.86 26.98 -1.90
N ALA A 9 37.04 27.78 -0.84
CA ALA A 9 36.46 27.49 0.47
C ALA A 9 34.92 27.56 0.46
N THR A 10 34.33 28.52 -0.26
CA THR A 10 32.87 28.63 -0.37
C THR A 10 32.27 27.55 -1.28
N MET A 11 32.95 27.16 -2.36
CA MET A 11 32.52 26.02 -3.18
C MET A 11 32.58 24.70 -2.41
N ALA A 12 33.63 24.50 -1.59
CA ALA A 12 33.72 23.33 -0.72
C ALA A 12 32.60 23.31 0.33
N PHE A 13 32.28 24.46 0.93
CA PHE A 13 31.18 24.57 1.89
C PHE A 13 29.81 24.31 1.25
N PHE A 14 29.59 24.80 0.03
CA PHE A 14 28.34 24.56 -0.71
C PHE A 14 28.22 23.10 -1.19
N GLY A 15 29.33 22.47 -1.58
CA GLY A 15 29.35 21.04 -1.92
C GLY A 15 29.02 20.12 -0.74
N LEU A 16 29.43 20.51 0.48
CA LEU A 16 29.19 19.71 1.70
C LEU A 16 27.73 19.74 2.16
N THR A 17 26.99 20.84 1.97
CA THR A 17 25.58 20.92 2.38
C THR A 17 24.63 20.14 1.47
N MET A 18 25.01 19.86 0.22
CA MET A 18 24.19 19.09 -0.72
C MET A 18 24.21 17.57 -0.49
N ALA A 19 25.20 17.04 0.24
CA ALA A 19 25.39 15.60 0.42
C ALA A 19 24.57 14.99 1.58
N ALA A 20 23.87 15.79 2.39
CA ALA A 20 23.24 15.32 3.63
C ALA A 20 21.76 14.91 3.52
N ASN A 21 21.20 14.79 2.31
CA ASN A 21 19.81 14.32 2.16
C ASN A 21 19.77 12.79 2.04
N ALA A 22 20.02 12.09 3.14
CA ALA A 22 19.76 10.65 3.22
C ALA A 22 18.24 10.40 3.20
N GLN A 23 17.70 10.00 2.05
CA GLN A 23 16.29 9.64 1.94
C GLN A 23 16.02 8.35 2.74
N ARG A 24 15.43 8.47 3.94
CA ARG A 24 15.02 7.32 4.75
C ARG A 24 13.89 6.56 4.03
N THR A 25 14.24 5.42 3.42
CA THR A 25 13.22 4.53 2.83
C THR A 25 12.48 3.82 3.95
N VAL A 26 11.25 4.25 4.26
CA VAL A 26 10.37 3.53 5.17
C VAL A 26 9.83 2.30 4.45
N VAL A 27 10.39 1.14 4.75
CA VAL A 27 9.83 -0.14 4.30
C VAL A 27 8.52 -0.37 5.06
N ARG A 28 7.40 -0.33 4.34
CA ARG A 28 6.10 -0.73 4.90
C ARG A 28 6.08 -2.24 5.10
N THR A 29 6.32 -2.68 6.33
CA THR A 29 6.08 -4.08 6.72
C THR A 29 4.59 -4.28 6.93
N TYR A 30 4.05 -5.29 6.25
CA TYR A 30 2.63 -5.61 6.32
C TYR A 30 2.45 -6.94 7.05
N PRO A 31 1.41 -7.06 7.90
CA PRO A 31 1.20 -8.26 8.69
C PRO A 31 0.91 -9.48 7.80
N ALA A 32 1.34 -10.64 8.27
CA ALA A 32 1.09 -11.91 7.61
C ALA A 32 -0.40 -12.29 7.70
N TYR A 33 -0.80 -13.26 6.88
CA TYR A 33 -2.14 -13.83 6.98
C TYR A 33 -2.38 -14.42 8.38
N GLY A 34 -3.56 -14.18 8.97
CA GLY A 34 -3.91 -14.69 10.30
C GLY A 34 -3.32 -13.88 11.46
N THR A 35 -2.43 -12.91 11.22
CA THR A 35 -1.92 -12.03 12.27
C THR A 35 -3.07 -11.26 12.93
N VAL A 36 -3.06 -11.22 14.27
CA VAL A 36 -4.01 -10.46 15.06
C VAL A 36 -3.45 -9.05 15.28
N VAL A 37 -4.22 -8.03 14.93
CA VAL A 37 -3.86 -6.62 15.07
C VAL A 37 -4.87 -5.94 16.00
N THR A 38 -4.38 -5.09 16.89
CA THR A 38 -5.22 -4.34 17.84
C THR A 38 -5.86 -3.11 17.17
N THR A 39 -5.06 -2.36 16.41
CA THR A 39 -5.48 -1.09 15.80
C THR A 39 -5.20 -1.09 14.31
N ILE A 40 -6.19 -0.68 13.52
CA ILE A 40 -6.06 -0.49 12.07
C ILE A 40 -6.32 0.98 11.73
N SER A 41 -5.50 1.55 10.85
CA SER A 41 -5.64 2.96 10.46
C SER A 41 -6.71 3.11 9.37
N ARG A 42 -7.64 4.05 9.55
CA ARG A 42 -8.70 4.42 8.60
C ARG A 42 -9.41 3.21 7.94
N PRO A 43 -9.97 2.29 8.74
CA PRO A 43 -10.61 1.11 8.17
C PRO A 43 -11.89 1.46 7.44
N ARG A 44 -12.08 0.87 6.27
CA ARG A 44 -13.36 0.88 5.56
C ARG A 44 -14.13 -0.39 5.88
N LEU A 45 -15.33 -0.25 6.45
CA LEU A 45 -16.24 -1.37 6.62
C LEU A 45 -16.83 -1.77 5.26
N VAL A 46 -16.78 -3.06 4.95
CA VAL A 46 -17.32 -3.64 3.72
C VAL A 46 -18.16 -4.86 4.10
N VAL A 47 -19.46 -4.76 3.86
CA VAL A 47 -20.41 -5.85 4.13
C VAL A 47 -20.59 -6.68 2.87
N HIS A 48 -20.42 -7.99 2.97
CA HIS A 48 -20.61 -8.93 1.88
C HIS A 48 -21.16 -10.26 2.37
N LYS A 49 -22.24 -10.75 1.75
CA LYS A 49 -22.91 -12.02 2.12
C LYS A 49 -23.21 -12.10 3.62
N LYS A 50 -23.80 -11.04 4.19
CA LYS A 50 -24.13 -10.91 5.63
C LYS A 50 -22.91 -10.96 6.57
N LYS A 51 -21.68 -10.85 6.06
CA LYS A 51 -20.44 -10.80 6.84
C LYS A 51 -19.77 -9.45 6.69
N SER A 52 -19.27 -8.93 7.81
CA SER A 52 -18.55 -7.66 7.88
C SER A 52 -17.05 -7.89 7.75
N PHE A 53 -16.42 -7.16 6.84
CA PHE A 53 -14.98 -7.14 6.63
C PHE A 53 -14.46 -5.72 6.77
N TYR A 54 -13.23 -5.58 7.23
CA TYR A 54 -12.56 -4.28 7.31
C TYR A 54 -11.43 -4.27 6.28
N TYR A 55 -11.32 -3.18 5.53
CA TYR A 55 -10.29 -3.00 4.53
C TYR A 55 -9.44 -1.77 4.89
N ALA A 56 -8.13 -1.95 5.03
CA ALA A 56 -7.18 -0.90 5.37
C ALA A 56 -5.85 -1.12 4.66
N ASP A 57 -5.31 -0.08 4.03
CA ASP A 57 -4.01 -0.09 3.29
C ASP A 57 -3.83 -1.26 2.30
N GLY A 58 -4.94 -1.76 1.72
CA GLY A 58 -4.92 -2.89 0.80
C GLY A 58 -4.92 -4.27 1.43
N ILE A 59 -5.18 -4.36 2.74
CA ILE A 59 -5.31 -5.60 3.50
C ILE A 59 -6.75 -5.77 3.98
N TRP A 60 -7.20 -7.02 4.00
CA TRP A 60 -8.50 -7.44 4.48
C TRP A 60 -8.40 -7.97 5.90
N TYR A 61 -9.38 -7.61 6.72
CA TYR A 61 -9.47 -8.00 8.11
C TYR A 61 -10.89 -8.45 8.49
N LYS A 62 -10.98 -9.30 9.51
CA LYS A 62 -12.23 -9.63 10.21
C LYS A 62 -12.14 -9.17 11.66
N ALA A 63 -13.26 -8.76 12.23
CA ALA A 63 -13.34 -8.53 13.67
C ALA A 63 -13.24 -9.86 14.43
N LYS A 64 -12.47 -9.87 15.52
CA LYS A 64 -12.37 -10.96 16.49
C LYS A 64 -12.37 -10.35 17.90
N GLY A 65 -13.55 -10.28 18.51
CA GLY A 65 -13.76 -9.56 19.77
C GLY A 65 -13.43 -8.07 19.60
N LYS A 66 -12.52 -7.55 20.44
CA LYS A 66 -12.03 -6.16 20.39
C LYS A 66 -10.81 -5.96 19.46
N LYS A 67 -10.42 -6.98 18.69
CA LYS A 67 -9.24 -6.97 17.81
C LYS A 67 -9.63 -7.31 16.36
N TYR A 68 -8.66 -7.23 15.46
CA TYR A 68 -8.79 -7.56 14.04
C TYR A 68 -7.86 -8.71 13.66
N VAL A 69 -8.26 -9.53 12.70
CA VAL A 69 -7.43 -10.64 12.16
C VAL A 69 -7.28 -10.46 10.67
N VAL A 70 -6.05 -10.49 10.18
CA VAL A 70 -5.75 -10.45 8.74
C VAL A 70 -6.37 -11.68 8.07
N CYS A 71 -7.16 -11.47 7.02
CA CYS A 71 -7.85 -12.53 6.30
C CYS A 71 -7.69 -12.39 4.79
N ALA A 72 -8.19 -13.40 4.07
CA ALA A 72 -8.18 -13.42 2.62
C ALA A 72 -9.19 -12.38 2.12
N ALA A 73 -8.92 -11.82 0.94
CA ALA A 73 -9.88 -10.98 0.25
C ALA A 73 -11.12 -11.83 -0.10
N PRO A 74 -12.32 -11.48 0.39
CA PRO A 74 -13.54 -12.19 0.04
C PRO A 74 -13.84 -12.05 -1.46
N LYS A 75 -13.99 -13.17 -2.15
CA LYS A 75 -14.32 -13.22 -3.59
C LYS A 75 -15.63 -12.49 -3.86
N GLY A 76 -15.63 -11.64 -4.89
CA GLY A 76 -16.82 -10.90 -5.33
C GLY A 76 -17.07 -9.59 -4.58
N VAL A 77 -16.21 -9.20 -3.62
CA VAL A 77 -16.37 -7.94 -2.91
C VAL A 77 -15.99 -6.75 -3.76
N LYS A 78 -16.81 -5.68 -3.64
CA LYS A 78 -16.66 -4.41 -4.37
C LYS A 78 -15.95 -3.37 -3.50
N ILE A 79 -14.90 -2.77 -4.05
CA ILE A 79 -14.20 -1.61 -3.48
C ILE A 79 -14.14 -0.48 -4.50
N SER A 80 -14.13 0.77 -4.04
CA SER A 80 -14.06 1.94 -4.94
C SER A 80 -12.63 2.28 -5.34
N VAL A 81 -11.68 2.11 -4.43
CA VAL A 81 -10.29 2.57 -4.61
C VAL A 81 -9.32 1.44 -4.34
N LEU A 82 -8.40 1.24 -5.28
CA LEU A 82 -7.24 0.36 -5.12
C LEU A 82 -6.01 1.17 -4.65
N PRO A 83 -5.07 0.54 -3.93
CA PRO A 83 -3.80 1.17 -3.60
C PRO A 83 -3.04 1.57 -4.88
N ARG A 84 -2.33 2.71 -4.81
CA ARG A 84 -1.54 3.23 -5.94
C ARG A 84 -0.47 2.25 -6.44
N SER A 85 0.06 1.41 -5.56
CA SER A 85 1.06 0.39 -5.87
C SER A 85 0.46 -0.91 -6.44
N SER A 86 -0.79 -0.90 -6.89
CA SER A 86 -1.38 -2.03 -7.63
C SER A 86 -0.79 -2.13 -9.03
N LYS A 87 -0.56 -3.36 -9.50
CA LYS A 87 -0.01 -3.65 -10.83
C LYS A 87 -1.11 -4.11 -11.76
N VAL A 88 -1.13 -3.61 -12.99
CA VAL A 88 -2.01 -4.15 -14.04
C VAL A 88 -1.38 -5.44 -14.57
N VAL A 89 -2.17 -6.51 -14.68
CA VAL A 89 -1.73 -7.82 -15.18
C VAL A 89 -2.75 -8.35 -16.18
N TYR A 90 -2.29 -9.10 -17.17
CA TYR A 90 -3.14 -9.81 -18.12
C TYR A 90 -3.14 -11.29 -17.78
N VAL A 91 -4.33 -11.85 -17.53
CA VAL A 91 -4.51 -13.28 -17.27
C VAL A 91 -5.58 -13.80 -18.21
N ASN A 92 -5.26 -14.80 -19.03
CA ASN A 92 -6.16 -15.36 -20.05
C ASN A 92 -6.80 -14.29 -20.95
N GLY A 93 -5.98 -13.35 -21.44
CA GLY A 93 -6.42 -12.23 -22.29
C GLY A 93 -7.23 -11.14 -21.58
N ARG A 94 -7.46 -11.25 -20.26
CA ARG A 94 -8.27 -10.28 -19.48
C ARG A 94 -7.39 -9.36 -18.65
N ARG A 95 -7.65 -8.05 -18.73
CA ARG A 95 -6.99 -7.03 -17.89
C ARG A 95 -7.50 -7.10 -16.45
N LEU A 96 -6.60 -7.40 -15.52
CA LEU A 96 -6.83 -7.44 -14.08
C LEU A 96 -5.85 -6.50 -13.35
N TYR A 97 -6.16 -6.22 -12.10
CA TYR A 97 -5.32 -5.43 -11.20
C TYR A 97 -4.89 -6.34 -10.06
N LYS A 98 -3.58 -6.53 -9.88
CA LYS A 98 -2.99 -7.37 -8.84
C LYS A 98 -2.44 -6.49 -7.74
N TYR A 99 -2.80 -6.80 -6.49
CA TYR A 99 -2.20 -6.18 -5.31
C TYR A 99 -2.01 -7.22 -4.22
N ARG A 100 -0.76 -7.42 -3.77
CA ARG A 100 -0.39 -8.37 -2.69
C ARG A 100 -0.99 -9.77 -2.87
N GLY A 101 -0.98 -10.29 -4.09
CA GLY A 101 -1.53 -11.62 -4.42
C GLY A 101 -3.05 -11.67 -4.60
N VAL A 102 -3.77 -10.58 -4.34
CA VAL A 102 -5.21 -10.46 -4.62
C VAL A 102 -5.41 -9.88 -6.01
N PHE A 103 -6.33 -10.46 -6.76
CA PHE A 103 -6.69 -10.01 -8.10
C PHE A 103 -8.03 -9.27 -8.08
N TYR A 104 -8.09 -8.20 -8.85
CA TYR A 104 -9.25 -7.33 -8.93
C TYR A 104 -9.63 -7.09 -10.40
N LYS A 105 -10.92 -7.13 -10.69
CA LYS A 105 -11.50 -6.77 -11.99
C LYS A 105 -12.19 -5.42 -11.87
N ARG A 106 -11.94 -4.51 -12.81
CA ARG A 106 -12.69 -3.24 -12.88
C ARG A 106 -14.12 -3.50 -13.35
N ALA A 107 -15.10 -2.96 -12.64
CA ALA A 107 -16.53 -3.01 -12.95
C ALA A 107 -17.14 -1.62 -12.72
N GLY A 108 -17.26 -0.82 -13.79
CA GLY A 108 -17.69 0.57 -13.70
C GLY A 108 -16.73 1.40 -12.84
N ARG A 109 -17.27 2.03 -11.79
CA ARG A 109 -16.52 2.86 -10.81
C ARG A 109 -15.91 2.04 -9.65
N HIS A 110 -16.06 0.73 -9.67
CA HIS A 110 -15.59 -0.16 -8.61
C HIS A 110 -14.63 -1.23 -9.13
N TYR A 111 -13.96 -1.87 -8.19
CA TYR A 111 -13.13 -3.05 -8.40
C TYR A 111 -13.70 -4.22 -7.62
N VAL A 112 -13.74 -5.38 -8.26
CA VAL A 112 -14.30 -6.62 -7.71
C VAL A 112 -13.17 -7.60 -7.48
N VAL A 113 -13.08 -8.16 -6.27
CA VAL A 113 -12.13 -9.24 -5.98
C VAL A 113 -12.48 -10.46 -6.82
N VAL A 114 -11.50 -10.97 -7.58
CA VAL A 114 -11.62 -12.17 -8.40
C VAL A 114 -10.56 -13.19 -8.01
N THR A 115 -10.89 -14.46 -8.20
CA THR A 115 -9.92 -15.55 -8.17
C THR A 115 -9.56 -15.84 -9.63
N VAL A 116 -8.27 -15.96 -9.90
CA VAL A 116 -7.71 -16.40 -11.19
C VAL A 116 -7.25 -17.83 -11.09
#